data_AF-A0A447TA16-F1
#
_entry.id   AF-A0A447TA16-F1
#
_cell.length_a   1.000
_cell.length_b   1.000
_cell.length_c   1.000
_cell.angle_alpha   90.00
_cell.angle_beta   90.00
_cell.angle_gamma   90.00
#
_symmetry.space_group_name_H-M   'P 1'
#
loop_
_entity.id
_entity.type
_entity.pdbx_description
1 polymer ?
#
loop_
_entity_poly.entity_id
_entity_poly.type
_entity_poly.pdbx_seq_one_letter_code
_entity_poly.pdbx_strand_id
1 'polypeptide(L)'
;MTKIVVSEAGASVYSASELAAKEFPDMDVSLRGAVSIARRLQDPLAELVKIDPKSIGVGQYQHDVNQSQLARALDGVVEDCVNAVGVDVNTASVPLLTRISGLNATLASNIVSYRDQNGAFRTRKELLKVPRLGDKTFEQAAGFLRIAGGDNPLDASSVHPEAYPVVEKIVAKAGRDVKSLIGDSAFLKSVRAADYTDERFGLPTVMDILKELDKPGRDPRPEFKTATFQDGVEDIKHLQPGMVLEGVVTNVANFGAFVDIGVHQDGLVHISALSNKFIDDPRKVVKAGDVVKVKVLEVDVARKRIALTMRLDDEVGSGNSRGGRGDSRSDNRPRQPRGQSAAPQGDTAMAAAFAKLRKG
;
A
#
# COMPACT_ATOMS: atom_id res chain seq x y z
N MET A 1 -24.44 9.00 -9.64
CA MET A 1 -23.49 7.90 -9.35
C MET A 1 -22.14 8.52 -9.05
N THR A 2 -21.46 8.09 -7.99
CA THR A 2 -20.10 8.57 -7.69
C THR A 2 -19.11 7.67 -8.42
N LYS A 3 -18.29 8.25 -9.31
CA LYS A 3 -17.24 7.52 -10.04
C LYS A 3 -15.95 7.54 -9.22
N ILE A 4 -15.28 6.40 -9.12
CA ILE A 4 -14.05 6.23 -8.34
C ILE A 4 -13.06 5.45 -9.18
N VAL A 5 -11.83 5.96 -9.28
CA VAL A 5 -10.74 5.27 -9.97
C VAL A 5 -10.13 4.23 -9.05
N VAL A 6 -9.94 3.02 -9.57
CA VAL A 6 -9.36 1.89 -8.86
C VAL A 6 -8.25 1.32 -9.72
N SER A 7 -7.11 1.04 -9.12
CA SER A 7 -6.01 0.37 -9.82
C SER A 7 -6.44 -1.00 -10.35
N GLU A 8 -6.14 -1.29 -11.61
CA GLU A 8 -6.34 -2.61 -12.24
C GLU A 8 -5.17 -3.57 -12.02
N ALA A 9 -4.14 -3.13 -11.29
CA ALA A 9 -2.87 -3.84 -11.17
C ALA A 9 -3.08 -5.27 -10.60
N GLY A 10 -2.61 -6.29 -11.32
CA GLY A 10 -2.82 -7.70 -10.98
C GLY A 10 -4.21 -8.28 -11.24
N ALA A 11 -5.21 -7.50 -11.72
CA ALA A 11 -6.56 -8.00 -11.98
C ALA A 11 -6.60 -9.05 -13.10
N SER A 12 -5.77 -8.88 -14.14
CA SER A 12 -5.58 -9.87 -15.20
C SER A 12 -4.98 -11.17 -14.65
N VAL A 13 -3.98 -11.07 -13.77
CA VAL A 13 -3.36 -12.23 -13.12
C VAL A 13 -4.38 -12.97 -12.25
N TYR A 14 -5.20 -12.24 -11.46
CA TYR A 14 -6.30 -12.83 -10.72
C TYR A 14 -7.27 -13.57 -11.65
N SER A 15 -7.75 -12.93 -12.72
CA SER A 15 -8.79 -13.52 -13.59
C SER A 15 -8.40 -14.87 -14.21
N ALA A 16 -7.11 -15.05 -14.49
CA ALA A 16 -6.54 -16.26 -15.06
C ALA A 16 -6.10 -17.29 -13.99
N SER A 17 -6.21 -16.95 -12.70
CA SER A 17 -5.79 -17.83 -11.61
C SER A 17 -6.75 -18.99 -11.38
N GLU A 18 -6.22 -20.10 -10.84
CA GLU A 18 -7.04 -21.23 -10.37
C GLU A 18 -8.04 -20.83 -9.29
N LEU A 19 -7.67 -19.85 -8.45
CA LEU A 19 -8.55 -19.32 -7.41
C LEU A 19 -9.78 -18.66 -8.03
N ALA A 20 -9.59 -17.76 -9.00
CA ALA A 20 -10.71 -17.12 -9.70
C ALA A 20 -11.55 -18.12 -10.50
N ALA A 21 -10.93 -19.16 -11.08
CA ALA A 21 -11.65 -20.25 -11.74
C ALA A 21 -12.52 -21.06 -10.76
N LYS A 22 -12.08 -21.22 -9.50
CA LYS A 22 -12.89 -21.84 -8.44
C LYS A 22 -13.99 -20.93 -7.92
N GLU A 23 -13.72 -19.64 -7.77
CA GLU A 23 -14.74 -18.66 -7.34
C GLU A 23 -15.82 -18.44 -8.41
N PHE A 24 -15.45 -18.50 -9.69
CA PHE A 24 -16.35 -18.24 -10.82
C PHE A 24 -16.16 -19.24 -11.98
N PRO A 25 -16.57 -20.52 -11.81
CA PRO A 25 -16.35 -21.56 -12.82
C PRO A 25 -16.98 -21.25 -14.18
N ASP A 26 -18.20 -20.70 -14.16
CA ASP A 26 -19.02 -20.46 -15.35
C ASP A 26 -18.87 -19.04 -15.93
N MET A 27 -17.93 -18.25 -15.41
CA MET A 27 -17.69 -16.87 -15.85
C MET A 27 -16.48 -16.79 -16.79
N ASP A 28 -16.60 -16.02 -17.87
CA ASP A 28 -15.48 -15.74 -18.77
C ASP A 28 -14.34 -14.99 -18.05
N VAL A 29 -13.10 -15.27 -18.46
CA VAL A 29 -11.89 -14.68 -17.86
C VAL A 29 -11.94 -13.15 -17.88
N SER A 30 -12.42 -12.54 -18.96
CA SER A 30 -12.49 -11.08 -19.09
C SER A 30 -13.39 -10.44 -18.02
N LEU A 31 -14.48 -11.11 -17.64
CA LEU A 31 -15.45 -10.61 -16.65
C LEU A 31 -14.95 -10.78 -15.21
N ARG A 32 -14.14 -11.81 -14.93
CA ARG A 32 -13.53 -12.02 -13.60
C ARG A 32 -12.64 -10.84 -13.19
N GLY A 33 -11.94 -10.24 -14.15
CA GLY A 33 -11.14 -9.03 -13.92
C GLY A 33 -11.99 -7.86 -13.42
N ALA A 34 -13.15 -7.63 -14.04
CA ALA A 34 -14.08 -6.58 -13.62
C ALA A 34 -14.64 -6.82 -12.21
N VAL A 35 -14.92 -8.08 -11.84
CA VAL A 35 -15.31 -8.43 -10.47
C VAL A 35 -14.22 -8.09 -9.46
N SER A 36 -12.96 -8.35 -9.79
CA SER A 36 -11.83 -8.02 -8.91
C SER A 36 -11.69 -6.51 -8.72
N ILE A 37 -11.85 -5.72 -9.78
CA ILE A 37 -11.81 -4.24 -9.69
C ILE A 37 -12.94 -3.74 -8.78
N ALA A 38 -14.16 -4.27 -8.92
CA ALA A 38 -15.29 -3.90 -8.08
C ALA A 38 -15.09 -4.26 -6.60
N ARG A 39 -14.58 -5.46 -6.31
CA ARG A 39 -14.28 -5.91 -4.93
C ARG A 39 -13.14 -5.13 -4.29
N ARG A 40 -12.13 -4.75 -5.08
CA ARG A 40 -11.02 -3.92 -4.60
C ARG A 40 -11.47 -2.54 -4.15
N LEU A 41 -12.53 -1.98 -4.75
CA LEU A 41 -13.14 -0.75 -4.25
C LEU A 41 -13.77 -0.92 -2.87
N GLN A 42 -14.37 -2.08 -2.61
CA GLN A 42 -15.05 -2.37 -1.33
C GLN A 42 -14.04 -2.62 -0.21
N ASP A 43 -13.07 -3.50 -0.45
CA ASP A 43 -11.95 -3.72 0.46
C ASP A 43 -10.70 -4.09 -0.35
N PRO A 44 -9.76 -3.14 -0.53
CA PRO A 44 -8.53 -3.40 -1.28
C PRO A 44 -7.70 -4.53 -0.70
N LEU A 45 -7.61 -4.63 0.64
CA LEU A 45 -6.77 -5.62 1.30
C LEU A 45 -7.33 -7.02 1.07
N ALA A 46 -8.63 -7.21 1.28
CA ALA A 46 -9.27 -8.52 1.14
C ALA A 46 -9.24 -9.07 -0.29
N GLU A 47 -9.18 -8.19 -1.30
CA GLU A 47 -9.10 -8.59 -2.70
C GLU A 47 -7.64 -8.74 -3.19
N LEU A 48 -6.73 -7.84 -2.83
CA LEU A 48 -5.33 -7.90 -3.28
C LEU A 48 -4.57 -9.11 -2.72
N VAL A 49 -4.91 -9.60 -1.53
CA VAL A 49 -4.28 -10.81 -0.94
C VAL A 49 -4.55 -12.09 -1.74
N LYS A 50 -5.53 -12.07 -2.66
CA LYS A 50 -5.82 -13.20 -3.56
C LYS A 50 -4.83 -13.31 -4.72
N ILE A 51 -4.02 -12.28 -4.95
CA ILE A 51 -3.04 -12.21 -6.02
C ILE A 51 -1.66 -12.50 -5.43
N ASP A 52 -0.81 -13.20 -6.20
CA ASP A 52 0.60 -13.34 -5.85
C ASP A 52 1.24 -11.94 -5.73
N PRO A 53 1.82 -11.55 -4.57
CA PRO A 53 2.24 -10.18 -4.32
C PRO A 53 3.19 -9.60 -5.39
N LYS A 54 4.12 -10.41 -5.93
CA LYS A 54 5.02 -9.97 -7.01
C LYS A 54 4.31 -9.70 -8.35
N SER A 55 3.09 -10.20 -8.51
CA SER A 55 2.28 -10.08 -9.71
C SER A 55 1.28 -8.91 -9.63
N ILE A 56 1.23 -8.19 -8.51
CA ILE A 56 0.36 -7.01 -8.39
C ILE A 56 0.82 -5.90 -9.34
N GLY A 57 2.12 -5.76 -9.64
CA GLY A 57 2.60 -4.67 -10.49
C GLY A 57 3.01 -3.44 -9.69
N VAL A 58 4.04 -3.56 -8.86
CA VAL A 58 4.44 -2.53 -7.88
C VAL A 58 5.51 -1.56 -8.39
N GLY A 59 6.01 -1.75 -9.61
CA GLY A 59 7.01 -0.88 -10.21
C GLY A 59 7.36 -1.22 -11.66
N GLN A 60 7.92 -0.23 -12.38
CA GLN A 60 8.17 -0.32 -13.82
C GLN A 60 9.14 -1.45 -14.22
N TYR A 61 10.20 -1.64 -13.45
CA TYR A 61 11.26 -2.63 -13.73
C TYR A 61 11.19 -3.82 -12.77
N GLN A 62 10.00 -4.14 -12.24
CA GLN A 62 9.84 -5.23 -11.26
C GLN A 62 10.27 -6.60 -11.79
N HIS A 63 10.28 -6.79 -13.11
CA HIS A 63 10.69 -8.04 -13.76
C HIS A 63 12.21 -8.16 -13.91
N ASP A 64 12.94 -7.03 -13.82
CA ASP A 64 14.39 -6.96 -14.02
C ASP A 64 15.17 -7.14 -12.70
N VAL A 65 14.48 -7.22 -11.56
CA VAL A 65 15.09 -7.44 -10.25
C VAL A 65 15.12 -8.93 -9.87
N ASN A 66 15.85 -9.27 -8.81
CA ASN A 66 15.88 -10.62 -8.27
C ASN A 66 14.48 -11.02 -7.76
N GLN A 67 13.84 -11.95 -8.47
CA GLN A 67 12.45 -12.35 -8.21
C GLN A 67 12.25 -13.04 -6.86
N SER A 68 13.26 -13.75 -6.36
CA SER A 68 13.19 -14.43 -5.06
C SER A 68 13.23 -13.43 -3.90
N GLN A 69 14.09 -12.42 -4.00
CA GLN A 69 14.16 -11.35 -3.01
C GLN A 69 12.91 -10.46 -3.06
N LEU A 70 12.42 -10.15 -4.27
CA LEU A 70 11.19 -9.39 -4.46
C LEU A 70 9.99 -10.10 -3.83
N ALA A 71 9.81 -11.40 -4.10
CA ALA A 71 8.72 -12.19 -3.52
C ALA A 71 8.76 -12.17 -1.99
N ARG A 72 9.93 -12.45 -1.39
CA ARG A 72 10.09 -12.42 0.08
C ARG A 72 9.76 -11.06 0.67
N ALA A 73 10.24 -9.98 0.06
CA ALA A 73 9.99 -8.62 0.54
C ALA A 73 8.50 -8.27 0.47
N LEU A 74 7.83 -8.58 -0.64
CA LEU A 74 6.41 -8.29 -0.81
C LEU A 74 5.52 -9.18 0.06
N ASP A 75 5.88 -10.45 0.25
CA ASP A 75 5.19 -11.33 1.19
C ASP A 75 5.23 -10.77 2.61
N GLY A 76 6.39 -10.26 3.05
CA GLY A 76 6.52 -9.60 4.36
C GLY A 76 5.64 -8.36 4.50
N VAL A 77 5.59 -7.50 3.48
CA VAL A 77 4.70 -6.32 3.47
C VAL A 77 3.22 -6.75 3.56
N VAL A 78 2.83 -7.80 2.84
CA VAL A 78 1.45 -8.31 2.89
C VAL A 78 1.12 -8.87 4.28
N GLU A 79 2.04 -9.62 4.89
CA GLU A 79 1.89 -10.10 6.27
C GLU A 79 1.73 -8.93 7.24
N ASP A 80 2.61 -7.93 7.19
CA ASP A 80 2.54 -6.74 8.05
C ASP A 80 1.20 -6.00 7.89
N CYS A 81 0.75 -5.77 6.65
CA CYS A 81 -0.52 -5.09 6.38
C CYS A 81 -1.73 -5.88 6.90
N VAL A 82 -1.77 -7.19 6.67
CA VAL A 82 -2.91 -8.03 7.10
C VAL A 82 -2.98 -8.11 8.63
N ASN A 83 -1.85 -8.31 9.30
CA ASN A 83 -1.81 -8.42 10.75
C ASN A 83 -2.03 -7.06 11.44
N ALA A 84 -1.60 -5.94 10.84
CA ALA A 84 -1.89 -4.61 11.36
C ALA A 84 -3.40 -4.28 11.33
N VAL A 85 -4.11 -4.70 10.29
CA VAL A 85 -5.57 -4.51 10.20
C VAL A 85 -6.32 -5.53 11.06
N GLY A 86 -5.81 -6.76 11.15
CA GLY A 86 -6.50 -7.89 11.76
C GLY A 86 -7.69 -8.36 10.92
N VAL A 87 -8.17 -9.58 11.14
CA VAL A 87 -9.22 -10.17 10.29
C VAL A 87 -10.35 -10.72 11.14
N ASP A 88 -11.59 -10.57 10.66
CA ASP A 88 -12.72 -11.28 11.26
C ASP A 88 -12.69 -12.74 10.82
N VAL A 89 -12.47 -13.64 11.77
CA VAL A 89 -12.31 -15.07 11.50
C VAL A 89 -13.60 -15.73 10.99
N ASN A 90 -14.75 -15.09 11.16
CA ASN A 90 -16.04 -15.61 10.70
C ASN A 90 -16.38 -15.20 9.26
N THR A 91 -15.67 -14.23 8.68
CA THR A 91 -15.94 -13.74 7.32
C THR A 91 -14.72 -13.82 6.41
N ALA A 92 -13.51 -13.89 6.97
CA ALA A 92 -12.27 -13.95 6.20
C ALA A 92 -12.23 -15.17 5.27
N SER A 93 -11.64 -14.94 4.09
CA SER A 93 -11.37 -15.94 3.07
C SER A 93 -10.09 -16.72 3.37
N VAL A 94 -9.90 -17.88 2.74
CA VAL A 94 -8.67 -18.68 2.89
C VAL A 94 -7.41 -17.89 2.49
N PRO A 95 -7.37 -17.15 1.36
CA PRO A 95 -6.20 -16.33 1.03
C PRO A 95 -5.87 -15.28 2.10
N LEU A 96 -6.88 -14.63 2.69
CA LEU A 96 -6.67 -13.64 3.73
C LEU A 96 -6.15 -14.27 5.04
N LEU A 97 -6.78 -15.37 5.49
CA LEU A 97 -6.33 -16.11 6.67
C LEU A 97 -4.91 -16.68 6.52
N THR A 98 -4.50 -17.03 5.30
CA THR A 98 -3.15 -17.53 5.03
C THR A 98 -2.05 -16.50 5.34
N ARG A 99 -2.39 -15.21 5.39
CA ARG A 99 -1.46 -14.11 5.67
C ARG A 99 -1.41 -13.72 7.16
N ILE A 100 -2.20 -14.38 8.02
CA ILE A 100 -2.15 -14.14 9.47
C ILE A 100 -0.94 -14.84 10.09
N SER A 101 -0.31 -14.17 11.04
CA SER A 101 0.84 -14.69 11.76
C SER A 101 0.56 -16.08 12.36
N GLY A 102 1.48 -17.01 12.15
CA GLY A 102 1.35 -18.40 12.61
C GLY A 102 0.41 -19.28 11.76
N LEU A 103 -0.34 -18.74 10.79
CA LEU A 103 -1.19 -19.51 9.89
C LEU A 103 -0.48 -19.84 8.57
N ASN A 104 -1.04 -20.81 7.86
CA ASN A 104 -0.64 -21.20 6.51
C ASN A 104 -1.88 -21.66 5.72
N ALA A 105 -1.73 -21.97 4.43
CA ALA A 105 -2.85 -22.36 3.57
C ALA A 105 -3.67 -23.55 4.12
N THR A 106 -3.00 -24.50 4.78
CA THR A 106 -3.64 -25.67 5.37
C THR A 106 -4.48 -25.29 6.60
N LEU A 107 -3.92 -24.49 7.51
CA LEU A 107 -4.64 -24.02 8.69
C LEU A 107 -5.79 -23.08 8.32
N ALA A 108 -5.57 -22.16 7.38
CA ALA A 108 -6.60 -21.28 6.85
C ALA A 108 -7.78 -22.08 6.27
N SER A 109 -7.51 -23.13 5.47
CA SER A 109 -8.55 -24.01 4.94
C SER A 109 -9.28 -24.78 6.05
N ASN A 110 -8.54 -25.25 7.06
CA ASN A 110 -9.13 -25.94 8.20
C ASN A 110 -10.05 -25.03 9.02
N ILE A 111 -9.70 -23.75 9.22
CA ILE A 111 -10.52 -22.76 9.93
C ILE A 111 -11.84 -22.54 9.18
N VAL A 112 -11.77 -22.31 7.86
CA VAL A 112 -12.98 -22.11 7.03
C VAL A 112 -13.85 -23.37 7.04
N SER A 113 -13.25 -24.55 6.84
CA SER A 113 -13.98 -25.82 6.89
C SER A 113 -14.65 -26.06 8.24
N TYR A 114 -13.98 -25.72 9.35
CA TYR A 114 -14.55 -25.83 10.69
C TYR A 114 -15.76 -24.92 10.84
N ARG A 115 -15.64 -23.65 10.42
CA ARG A 115 -16.74 -22.67 10.46
C ARG A 115 -17.94 -23.09 9.61
N ASP A 116 -17.69 -23.64 8.42
CA ASP A 116 -18.76 -24.07 7.52
C ASP A 116 -19.52 -25.28 8.09
N GLN A 117 -18.85 -26.14 8.85
CA GLN A 117 -19.44 -27.34 9.45
C GLN A 117 -20.08 -27.11 10.82
N ASN A 118 -19.50 -26.23 11.65
CA ASN A 118 -19.87 -26.05 13.06
C ASN A 118 -20.57 -24.70 13.31
N GLY A 119 -20.65 -23.83 12.31
CA GLY A 119 -21.12 -22.46 12.43
C GLY A 119 -20.03 -21.47 12.84
N ALA A 120 -20.43 -20.22 13.03
CA ALA A 120 -19.52 -19.14 13.39
C ALA A 120 -18.89 -19.35 14.77
N PHE A 121 -17.60 -19.03 14.89
CA PHE A 121 -16.89 -19.01 16.16
C PHE A 121 -17.50 -17.96 17.08
N ARG A 122 -17.79 -18.34 18.33
CA ARG A 122 -18.34 -17.47 19.37
C ARG A 122 -17.26 -16.88 20.27
N THR A 123 -16.12 -17.56 20.41
CA THR A 123 -14.95 -17.09 21.17
C THR A 123 -13.64 -17.54 20.55
N ARG A 124 -12.53 -16.84 20.80
CA ARG A 124 -11.20 -17.21 20.30
C ARG A 124 -10.78 -18.60 20.77
N LYS A 125 -11.16 -19.00 21.99
CA LYS A 125 -10.82 -20.33 22.54
C LYS A 125 -11.34 -21.48 21.67
N GLU A 126 -12.40 -21.27 20.89
CA GLU A 126 -12.92 -22.29 19.97
C GLU A 126 -11.97 -22.59 18.81
N LEU A 127 -11.04 -21.69 18.49
CA LEU A 127 -10.02 -21.93 17.46
C LEU A 127 -9.13 -23.13 17.80
N LEU A 128 -8.93 -23.45 19.09
CA LEU A 128 -8.20 -24.65 19.52
C LEU A 128 -8.92 -25.96 19.16
N LYS A 129 -10.20 -25.90 18.78
CA LYS A 129 -10.95 -27.06 18.26
C LYS A 129 -10.68 -27.31 16.77
N VAL A 130 -10.05 -26.36 16.07
CA VAL A 130 -9.72 -26.49 14.65
C VAL A 130 -8.61 -27.53 14.48
N PRO A 131 -8.75 -28.51 13.56
CA PRO A 131 -7.74 -29.52 13.35
C PRO A 131 -6.36 -28.92 13.03
N ARG A 132 -5.31 -29.42 13.71
CA ARG A 132 -3.91 -28.98 13.59
C ARG A 132 -3.60 -27.56 14.12
N LEU A 133 -4.58 -26.85 14.67
CA LEU A 133 -4.36 -25.57 15.34
C LEU A 133 -4.01 -25.83 16.82
N GLY A 134 -2.72 -25.95 17.12
CA GLY A 134 -2.22 -26.16 18.48
C GLY A 134 -1.93 -24.86 19.25
N ASP A 135 -1.55 -24.98 20.52
CA ASP A 135 -1.33 -23.84 21.42
C ASP A 135 -0.35 -22.79 20.89
N LYS A 136 0.77 -23.21 20.29
CA LYS A 136 1.75 -22.27 19.70
C LYS A 136 1.16 -21.49 18.52
N THR A 137 0.42 -22.17 17.63
CA THR A 137 -0.24 -21.51 16.51
C THR A 137 -1.31 -20.55 17.02
N PHE A 138 -2.05 -20.95 18.05
CA PHE A 138 -3.03 -20.09 18.70
C PHE A 138 -2.38 -18.84 19.30
N GLU A 139 -1.28 -18.99 20.03
CA GLU A 139 -0.53 -17.87 20.60
C GLU A 139 -0.01 -16.88 19.54
N GLN A 140 0.41 -17.37 18.37
CA GLN A 140 0.87 -16.49 17.29
C GLN A 140 -0.29 -15.78 16.56
N ALA A 141 -1.43 -16.45 16.39
CA ALA A 141 -2.52 -15.96 15.55
C ALA A 141 -3.63 -15.22 16.30
N ALA A 142 -3.89 -15.56 17.57
CA ALA A 142 -5.13 -15.19 18.25
C ALA A 142 -5.33 -13.67 18.37
N GLY A 143 -4.25 -12.90 18.51
CA GLY A 143 -4.33 -11.43 18.60
C GLY A 143 -4.82 -10.76 17.31
N PHE A 144 -4.62 -11.41 16.17
CA PHE A 144 -4.96 -10.89 14.84
C PHE A 144 -6.29 -11.42 14.31
N LEU A 145 -6.83 -12.49 14.92
CA LEU A 145 -8.13 -13.07 14.60
C LEU A 145 -9.20 -12.45 15.50
N ARG A 146 -10.14 -11.71 14.93
CA ARG A 146 -11.23 -11.04 15.64
C ARG A 146 -12.54 -11.80 15.48
N ILE A 147 -13.41 -11.70 16.48
CA ILE A 147 -14.77 -12.24 16.47
C ILE A 147 -15.73 -11.11 16.82
N ALA A 148 -16.41 -10.56 15.80
CA ALA A 148 -17.45 -9.56 16.01
C ALA A 148 -18.72 -10.21 16.59
N GLY A 149 -19.29 -9.62 17.64
CA GLY A 149 -20.55 -10.11 18.24
C GLY A 149 -20.45 -11.48 18.95
N GLY A 150 -19.23 -11.88 19.34
CA GLY A 150 -18.98 -13.09 20.13
C GLY A 150 -19.44 -12.97 21.59
N ASP A 151 -19.23 -14.05 22.37
CA ASP A 151 -19.61 -14.10 23.78
C ASP A 151 -18.67 -13.26 24.66
N ASN A 152 -17.39 -13.21 24.30
CA ASN A 152 -16.38 -12.39 24.98
C ASN A 152 -16.14 -11.08 24.21
N PRO A 153 -16.45 -9.90 24.80
CA PRO A 153 -16.23 -8.61 24.16
C PRO A 153 -14.77 -8.34 23.75
N LEU A 154 -13.80 -8.91 24.45
CA LEU A 154 -12.37 -8.71 24.15
C LEU A 154 -11.94 -9.38 22.84
N ASP A 155 -12.68 -10.38 22.36
CA ASP A 155 -12.36 -11.08 21.12
C ASP A 155 -12.59 -10.20 19.87
N ALA A 156 -13.28 -9.05 20.02
CA ALA A 156 -13.40 -8.04 18.96
C ALA A 156 -12.22 -7.04 18.93
N SER A 157 -11.35 -7.07 19.94
CA SER A 157 -10.19 -6.17 20.08
C SER A 157 -8.88 -6.83 19.63
N SER A 158 -7.80 -6.05 19.59
CA SER A 158 -6.44 -6.58 19.40
C SER A 158 -5.78 -7.05 20.71
N VAL A 159 -6.51 -7.03 21.85
CA VAL A 159 -5.99 -7.56 23.12
C VAL A 159 -5.77 -9.06 22.98
N HIS A 160 -4.54 -9.51 23.19
CA HIS A 160 -4.20 -10.93 23.10
C HIS A 160 -4.82 -11.74 24.27
N PRO A 161 -5.33 -12.97 24.05
CA PRO A 161 -5.92 -13.79 25.12
C PRO A 161 -5.03 -14.04 26.34
N GLU A 162 -3.71 -14.04 26.17
CA GLU A 162 -2.78 -14.17 27.31
C GLU A 162 -2.90 -13.01 28.32
N ALA A 163 -3.35 -11.84 27.85
CA ALA A 163 -3.46 -10.61 28.62
C ALA A 163 -4.89 -10.36 29.14
N TYR A 164 -5.84 -11.27 28.91
CA TYR A 164 -7.19 -11.18 29.47
C TYR A 164 -7.20 -11.05 31.00
N PRO A 165 -6.32 -11.75 31.76
CA PRO A 165 -6.23 -11.55 33.21
C PRO A 165 -5.87 -10.11 33.62
N VAL A 166 -5.16 -9.35 32.79
CA VAL A 166 -4.87 -7.92 33.06
C VAL A 166 -6.15 -7.10 32.97
N VAL A 167 -6.97 -7.35 31.94
CA VAL A 167 -8.27 -6.68 31.78
C VAL A 167 -9.21 -7.04 32.93
N GLU A 168 -9.27 -8.31 33.32
CA GLU A 168 -10.06 -8.78 34.46
C GLU A 168 -9.68 -8.05 35.77
N LYS A 169 -8.38 -7.81 36.02
CA LYS A 169 -7.92 -7.00 37.17
C LYS A 169 -8.41 -5.55 37.09
N ILE A 170 -8.37 -4.92 35.91
CA ILE A 170 -8.87 -3.56 35.69
C ILE A 170 -10.37 -3.48 35.99
N VAL A 171 -11.13 -4.44 35.46
CA VAL A 171 -12.59 -4.57 35.62
C VAL A 171 -12.96 -4.77 37.10
N ALA A 172 -12.26 -5.67 37.79
CA ALA A 172 -12.47 -5.94 39.21
C ALA A 172 -12.21 -4.70 40.08
N LYS A 173 -11.12 -3.96 39.82
CA LYS A 173 -10.78 -2.73 40.56
C LYS A 173 -11.75 -1.58 40.25
N ALA A 174 -12.32 -1.55 39.05
CA ALA A 174 -13.35 -0.58 38.67
C ALA A 174 -14.72 -0.90 39.27
N GLY A 175 -14.98 -2.16 39.68
CA GLY A 175 -16.30 -2.61 40.14
C GLY A 175 -17.37 -2.55 39.03
N ARG A 176 -16.98 -2.69 37.77
CA ARG A 176 -17.82 -2.52 36.58
C ARG A 176 -17.76 -3.75 35.69
N ASP A 177 -18.69 -3.89 34.75
CA ASP A 177 -18.61 -4.94 33.71
C ASP A 177 -17.70 -4.52 32.54
N VAL A 178 -17.04 -5.48 31.89
CA VAL A 178 -16.14 -5.25 30.74
C VAL A 178 -16.85 -4.44 29.65
N LYS A 179 -18.10 -4.77 29.32
CA LYS A 179 -18.84 -4.07 28.25
C LYS A 179 -19.07 -2.60 28.58
N SER A 180 -19.17 -2.25 29.85
CA SER A 180 -19.35 -0.87 30.30
C SER A 180 -18.07 -0.05 30.27
N LEU A 181 -16.90 -0.68 30.23
CA LEU A 181 -15.60 -0.01 30.16
C LEU A 181 -15.18 0.25 28.71
N ILE A 182 -15.61 -0.60 27.77
CA ILE A 182 -15.30 -0.44 26.36
C ILE A 182 -15.87 0.89 25.84
N GLY A 183 -15.00 1.73 25.28
CA GLY A 183 -15.36 3.06 24.79
C GLY A 183 -15.53 4.15 25.85
N ASP A 184 -15.33 3.86 27.14
CA ASP A 184 -15.35 4.87 28.20
C ASP A 184 -14.01 5.60 28.27
N SER A 185 -13.78 6.50 27.30
CA SER A 185 -12.52 7.24 27.18
C SER A 185 -12.16 8.03 28.43
N ALA A 186 -13.15 8.53 29.18
CA ALA A 186 -12.92 9.33 30.37
C ALA A 186 -12.36 8.46 31.50
N PHE A 187 -12.99 7.32 31.77
CA PHE A 187 -12.50 6.37 32.75
C PHE A 187 -11.14 5.81 32.34
N LEU A 188 -10.99 5.29 31.12
CA LEU A 188 -9.76 4.63 30.65
C LEU A 188 -8.54 5.55 30.70
N LYS A 189 -8.70 6.85 30.42
CA LYS A 189 -7.62 7.85 30.57
C LYS A 189 -7.24 8.14 32.03
N SER A 190 -8.16 7.94 32.97
CA SER A 190 -7.89 8.09 34.40
C SER A 190 -7.16 6.89 35.01
N VAL A 191 -7.20 5.73 34.34
CA VAL A 191 -6.53 4.51 34.79
C VAL A 191 -5.02 4.66 34.64
N ARG A 192 -4.29 4.48 35.75
CA ARG A 192 -2.82 4.43 35.73
C ARG A 192 -2.36 3.04 35.28
N ALA A 193 -1.81 2.95 34.08
CA ALA A 193 -1.33 1.68 33.50
C ALA A 193 -0.30 0.95 34.39
N ALA A 194 0.58 1.70 35.07
CA ALA A 194 1.58 1.14 35.98
C ALA A 194 0.98 0.31 37.15
N ASP A 195 -0.28 0.54 37.53
CA ASP A 195 -0.93 -0.22 38.59
C ASP A 195 -1.30 -1.66 38.18
N TYR A 196 -1.18 -2.00 36.89
CA TYR A 196 -1.60 -3.30 36.32
C TYR A 196 -0.46 -4.04 35.59
N THR A 197 0.77 -3.56 35.71
CA THR A 197 1.95 -4.27 35.18
C THR A 197 2.36 -5.42 36.07
N ASP A 198 2.95 -6.46 35.50
CA ASP A 198 3.58 -7.56 36.23
C ASP A 198 4.88 -8.02 35.53
N GLU A 199 5.47 -9.13 35.98
CA GLU A 199 6.71 -9.67 35.40
C GLU A 199 6.57 -10.06 33.93
N ARG A 200 5.35 -10.39 33.48
CA ARG A 200 5.06 -10.80 32.10
C ARG A 200 4.58 -9.63 31.24
N PHE A 201 3.76 -8.74 31.81
CA PHE A 201 3.14 -7.63 31.09
C PHE A 201 3.68 -6.28 31.59
N GLY A 202 4.60 -5.72 30.81
CA GLY A 202 5.17 -4.41 31.08
C GLY A 202 4.23 -3.24 30.75
N LEU A 203 4.70 -2.03 31.05
CA LEU A 203 3.95 -0.79 30.83
C LEU A 203 3.45 -0.60 29.38
N PRO A 204 4.25 -0.85 28.32
CA PRO A 204 3.78 -0.69 26.95
C PRO A 204 2.55 -1.55 26.65
N THR A 205 2.58 -2.82 27.07
CA THR A 205 1.47 -3.75 26.86
C THR A 205 0.20 -3.29 27.55
N VAL A 206 0.28 -2.85 28.81
CA VAL A 206 -0.89 -2.34 29.53
C VAL A 206 -1.42 -1.05 28.90
N MET A 207 -0.54 -0.16 28.44
CA MET A 207 -0.96 1.05 27.73
C MET A 207 -1.71 0.71 26.43
N ASP A 208 -1.24 -0.29 25.68
CA ASP A 208 -1.91 -0.71 24.45
C ASP A 208 -3.24 -1.41 24.72
N ILE A 209 -3.33 -2.21 25.80
CA ILE A 209 -4.61 -2.76 26.29
C ILE A 209 -5.62 -1.65 26.57
N LEU A 210 -5.21 -0.57 27.27
CA LEU A 210 -6.11 0.55 27.57
C LEU A 210 -6.57 1.28 26.30
N LYS A 211 -5.68 1.44 25.30
CA LYS A 211 -6.06 2.00 23.99
C LYS A 211 -7.03 1.10 23.24
N GLU A 212 -6.83 -0.21 23.28
CA GLU A 212 -7.75 -1.19 22.68
C GLU A 212 -9.10 -1.23 23.39
N LEU A 213 -9.15 -1.09 24.71
CA LEU A 213 -10.43 -0.96 25.42
C LEU A 213 -11.17 0.35 25.05
N ASP A 214 -10.44 1.42 24.75
CA ASP A 214 -11.03 2.69 24.31
C ASP A 214 -11.64 2.56 22.91
N LYS A 215 -10.90 1.91 21.98
CA LYS A 215 -11.34 1.71 20.60
C LYS A 215 -10.97 0.31 20.11
N PRO A 216 -11.79 -0.72 20.41
CA PRO A 216 -11.47 -2.11 20.09
C PRO A 216 -11.31 -2.33 18.60
N GLY A 217 -10.20 -2.97 18.21
CA GLY A 217 -9.97 -3.41 16.83
C GLY A 217 -9.98 -2.24 15.85
N ARG A 218 -9.49 -1.07 16.29
CA ARG A 218 -9.44 0.15 15.47
C ARG A 218 -8.70 -0.14 14.17
N ASP A 219 -9.39 0.08 13.06
CA ASP A 219 -8.80 -0.05 11.74
C ASP A 219 -7.66 0.97 11.55
N PRO A 220 -6.42 0.54 11.23
CA PRO A 220 -5.31 1.46 10.99
C PRO A 220 -5.40 2.13 9.61
N ARG A 221 -6.28 1.67 8.71
CA ARG A 221 -6.46 2.26 7.38
C ARG A 221 -7.05 3.67 7.50
N PRO A 222 -6.67 4.59 6.59
CA PRO A 222 -7.27 5.92 6.57
C PRO A 222 -8.76 5.84 6.24
N GLU A 223 -9.50 6.86 6.67
CA GLU A 223 -10.89 7.02 6.21
C GLU A 223 -10.94 7.15 4.69
N PHE A 224 -11.94 6.49 4.09
CA PHE A 224 -12.13 6.50 2.66
C PHE A 224 -12.49 7.90 2.16
N LYS A 225 -11.66 8.46 1.27
CA LYS A 225 -11.88 9.76 0.63
C LYS A 225 -11.79 9.60 -0.87
N THR A 226 -12.75 10.17 -1.59
CA THR A 226 -12.81 10.10 -3.05
C THR A 226 -12.41 11.43 -3.67
N ALA A 227 -11.65 11.38 -4.76
CA ALA A 227 -11.51 12.51 -5.67
C ALA A 227 -12.87 12.77 -6.35
N THR A 228 -13.29 14.03 -6.35
CA THR A 228 -14.50 14.43 -7.07
C THR A 228 -14.09 14.83 -8.47
N PHE A 229 -14.25 13.91 -9.43
CA PHE A 229 -13.99 14.22 -10.83
C PHE A 229 -15.03 15.22 -11.35
N GLN A 230 -14.59 16.15 -12.18
CA GLN A 230 -15.49 17.13 -12.77
C GLN A 230 -16.34 16.46 -13.85
N ASP A 231 -17.67 16.51 -13.71
CA ASP A 231 -18.60 15.92 -14.68
C ASP A 231 -18.38 16.50 -16.09
N GLY A 232 -18.20 15.61 -17.08
CA GLY A 232 -18.01 15.96 -18.50
C GLY A 232 -16.58 15.89 -19.04
N VAL A 233 -15.57 15.69 -18.18
CA VAL A 233 -14.16 15.56 -18.58
C VAL A 233 -13.74 14.08 -18.56
N GLU A 234 -13.99 13.36 -19.66
CA GLU A 234 -13.69 11.92 -19.80
C GLU A 234 -12.59 11.63 -20.84
N ASP A 235 -12.30 12.59 -21.71
CA ASP A 235 -11.33 12.45 -22.79
C ASP A 235 -10.28 13.57 -22.72
N ILE A 236 -9.07 13.29 -23.18
CA ILE A 236 -7.97 14.29 -23.26
C ILE A 236 -8.38 15.55 -24.05
N LYS A 237 -9.34 15.42 -24.98
CA LYS A 237 -9.87 16.51 -25.80
C LYS A 237 -10.70 17.52 -25.02
N HIS A 238 -11.21 17.13 -23.85
CA HIS A 238 -12.02 18.00 -22.99
C HIS A 238 -11.15 18.84 -22.05
N LEU A 239 -9.85 18.53 -21.97
CA LEU A 239 -8.93 19.27 -21.14
C LEU A 239 -8.53 20.59 -21.79
N GLN A 240 -8.61 21.67 -21.00
CA GLN A 240 -8.09 22.97 -21.38
C GLN A 240 -7.00 23.39 -20.39
N PRO A 241 -5.90 23.97 -20.88
CA PRO A 241 -4.90 24.60 -20.03
C PRO A 241 -5.55 25.61 -19.06
N GLY A 242 -5.24 25.49 -17.77
CA GLY A 242 -5.79 26.32 -16.68
C GLY A 242 -6.87 25.66 -15.84
N MET A 243 -7.45 24.54 -16.28
CA MET A 243 -8.42 23.78 -15.48
C MET A 243 -7.79 23.26 -14.19
N VAL A 244 -8.52 23.37 -13.08
CA VAL A 244 -8.15 22.77 -11.80
C VAL A 244 -9.03 21.55 -11.58
N LEU A 245 -8.41 20.38 -11.48
CA LEU A 245 -9.06 19.09 -11.37
C LEU A 245 -8.55 18.37 -10.12
N GLU A 246 -9.40 17.53 -9.53
CA GLU A 246 -8.95 16.53 -8.56
C GLU A 246 -8.51 15.28 -9.31
N GLY A 247 -7.37 14.73 -8.93
CA GLY A 247 -6.83 13.51 -9.50
C GLY A 247 -6.20 12.62 -8.43
N VAL A 248 -5.92 11.39 -8.80
CA VAL A 248 -5.30 10.39 -7.93
C VAL A 248 -3.88 10.12 -8.42
N VAL A 249 -2.90 10.19 -7.52
CA VAL A 249 -1.52 9.85 -7.86
C VAL A 249 -1.43 8.36 -8.19
N THR A 250 -1.07 8.01 -9.42
CA THR A 250 -0.94 6.62 -9.87
C THR A 250 0.43 6.04 -9.51
N ASN A 251 1.48 6.85 -9.68
CA ASN A 251 2.86 6.43 -9.44
C ASN A 251 3.76 7.62 -9.08
N VAL A 252 4.80 7.37 -8.30
CA VAL A 252 5.78 8.38 -7.88
C VAL A 252 7.17 7.97 -8.36
N ALA A 253 7.72 8.75 -9.30
CA ALA A 253 9.06 8.60 -9.83
C ALA A 253 10.03 9.58 -9.15
N ASN A 254 11.34 9.40 -9.36
CA ASN A 254 12.34 10.30 -8.76
C ASN A 254 12.26 11.74 -9.32
N PHE A 255 11.69 11.92 -10.51
CA PHE A 255 11.59 13.22 -11.18
C PHE A 255 10.20 13.88 -11.08
N GLY A 256 9.22 13.22 -10.44
CA GLY A 256 7.85 13.71 -10.37
C GLY A 256 6.84 12.64 -9.99
N ALA A 257 5.56 12.98 -10.10
CA ALA A 257 4.45 12.07 -9.85
C ALA A 257 3.50 12.03 -11.05
N PHE A 258 2.98 10.85 -11.34
CA PHE A 258 1.94 10.65 -12.34
C PHE A 258 0.58 10.70 -11.65
N VAL A 259 -0.35 11.46 -12.21
CA VAL A 259 -1.68 11.71 -11.64
C VAL A 259 -2.74 11.41 -12.69
N ASP A 260 -3.66 10.53 -12.34
CA ASP A 260 -4.86 10.26 -13.13
C ASP A 260 -5.95 11.27 -12.77
N ILE A 261 -6.42 12.01 -13.77
CA ILE A 261 -7.49 13.01 -13.68
C ILE A 261 -8.80 12.53 -14.33
N GLY A 262 -8.90 11.23 -14.66
CA GLY A 262 -10.11 10.61 -15.18
C GLY A 262 -10.24 10.59 -16.70
N VAL A 263 -9.14 10.79 -17.44
CA VAL A 263 -9.13 10.84 -18.92
C VAL A 263 -8.41 9.68 -19.59
N HIS A 264 -8.23 8.56 -18.86
CA HIS A 264 -7.51 7.36 -19.30
C HIS A 264 -6.03 7.57 -19.66
N GLN A 265 -5.48 8.74 -19.35
CA GLN A 265 -4.09 9.09 -19.61
C GLN A 265 -3.54 9.88 -18.43
N ASP A 266 -2.47 9.36 -17.83
CA ASP A 266 -1.82 10.01 -16.70
C ASP A 266 -1.16 11.32 -17.11
N GLY A 267 -1.36 12.35 -16.30
CA GLY A 267 -0.61 13.59 -16.38
C GLY A 267 0.62 13.56 -15.48
N LEU A 268 1.70 14.22 -15.92
CA LEU A 268 2.94 14.29 -15.16
C LEU A 268 3.01 15.60 -14.37
N VAL A 269 3.18 15.51 -13.06
CA VAL A 269 3.61 16.60 -12.18
C VAL A 269 5.11 16.48 -11.95
N HIS A 270 5.89 17.43 -12.46
CA HIS A 270 7.33 17.45 -12.25
C HIS A 270 7.68 17.73 -10.77
N ILE A 271 8.85 17.28 -10.28
CA ILE A 271 9.27 17.45 -8.88
C ILE A 271 9.19 18.90 -8.39
N SER A 272 9.54 19.87 -9.23
CA SER A 272 9.49 21.30 -8.94
C SER A 272 8.08 21.88 -8.88
N ALA A 273 7.09 21.14 -9.37
CA ALA A 273 5.67 21.51 -9.45
C ALA A 273 4.83 20.80 -8.37
N LEU A 274 5.43 19.95 -7.52
CA LEU A 274 4.74 19.25 -6.43
C LEU A 274 4.45 20.14 -5.22
N SER A 275 5.29 21.13 -4.94
CA SER A 275 5.12 22.06 -3.81
C SER A 275 5.77 23.41 -4.07
N ASN A 276 5.34 24.41 -3.30
CA ASN A 276 5.97 25.74 -3.26
C ASN A 276 7.33 25.74 -2.52
N LYS A 277 7.68 24.65 -1.82
CA LYS A 277 8.98 24.45 -1.16
C LYS A 277 9.89 23.58 -2.02
N PHE A 278 11.21 23.72 -1.83
CA PHE A 278 12.17 22.82 -2.46
C PHE A 278 11.99 21.39 -1.93
N ILE A 279 11.91 20.43 -2.83
CA ILE A 279 11.75 19.01 -2.55
C ILE A 279 12.91 18.28 -3.19
N ASP A 280 13.59 17.46 -2.40
CA ASP A 280 14.66 16.58 -2.84
C ASP A 280 14.15 15.21 -3.32
N ASP A 281 13.07 14.71 -2.72
CA ASP A 281 12.43 13.44 -3.08
C ASP A 281 10.90 13.57 -3.15
N PRO A 282 10.27 13.35 -4.32
CA PRO A 282 8.81 13.34 -4.49
C PRO A 282 8.07 12.45 -3.50
N ARG A 283 8.66 11.33 -3.06
CA ARG A 283 8.03 10.35 -2.16
C ARG A 283 7.76 10.89 -0.75
N LYS A 284 8.39 12.00 -0.37
CA LYS A 284 8.12 12.69 0.91
C LYS A 284 6.84 13.53 0.87
N VAL A 285 6.37 13.87 -0.32
CA VAL A 285 5.27 14.82 -0.52
C VAL A 285 4.00 14.14 -0.98
N VAL A 286 4.13 13.16 -1.88
CA VAL A 286 3.00 12.41 -2.42
C VAL A 286 3.30 10.92 -2.42
N LYS A 287 2.24 10.13 -2.28
CA LYS A 287 2.23 8.68 -2.37
C LYS A 287 1.24 8.24 -3.46
N ALA A 288 1.49 7.08 -4.06
CA ALA A 288 0.51 6.47 -4.93
C ALA A 288 -0.80 6.23 -4.15
N GLY A 289 -1.92 6.64 -4.74
CA GLY A 289 -3.25 6.64 -4.13
C GLY A 289 -3.66 7.99 -3.50
N ASP A 290 -2.76 8.96 -3.37
CA ASP A 290 -3.13 10.26 -2.80
C ASP A 290 -4.06 11.03 -3.75
N VAL A 291 -5.14 11.60 -3.20
CA VAL A 291 -6.03 12.53 -3.90
C VAL A 291 -5.43 13.92 -3.84
N VAL A 292 -5.10 14.49 -4.99
CA VAL A 292 -4.44 15.79 -5.14
C VAL A 292 -5.25 16.73 -6.05
N LYS A 293 -5.20 18.03 -5.75
CA LYS A 293 -5.67 19.07 -6.68
C LYS A 293 -4.53 19.46 -7.60
N VAL A 294 -4.78 19.38 -8.89
CA VAL A 294 -3.82 19.67 -9.94
C VAL A 294 -4.40 20.68 -10.93
N LYS A 295 -3.54 21.53 -11.47
CA LYS A 295 -3.87 22.46 -12.54
C LYS A 295 -3.24 21.98 -13.84
N VAL A 296 -4.01 21.98 -14.92
CA VAL A 296 -3.54 21.62 -16.26
C VAL A 296 -2.67 22.76 -16.81
N LEU A 297 -1.40 22.49 -17.09
CA LEU A 297 -0.49 23.47 -17.69
C LEU A 297 -0.49 23.38 -19.22
N GLU A 298 -0.41 22.16 -19.74
CA GLU A 298 -0.30 21.93 -21.18
C GLU A 298 -0.95 20.58 -21.53
N VAL A 299 -1.61 20.53 -22.68
CA VAL A 299 -2.23 19.32 -23.23
C VAL A 299 -1.74 19.13 -24.66
N ASP A 300 -0.96 18.08 -24.88
CA ASP A 300 -0.54 17.65 -26.21
C ASP A 300 -1.35 16.42 -26.62
N VAL A 301 -2.42 16.66 -27.40
CA VAL A 301 -3.33 15.61 -27.88
C VAL A 301 -2.63 14.68 -28.87
N ALA A 302 -1.69 15.19 -29.68
CA ALA A 302 -0.99 14.38 -30.68
C ALA A 302 -0.06 13.35 -30.04
N ARG A 303 0.60 13.74 -28.94
CA ARG A 303 1.50 12.86 -28.18
C ARG A 303 0.86 12.19 -26.97
N LYS A 304 -0.42 12.44 -26.70
CA LYS A 304 -1.15 11.99 -25.50
C LYS A 304 -0.42 12.35 -24.20
N ARG A 305 0.09 13.58 -24.11
CA ARG A 305 0.83 14.07 -22.92
C ARG A 305 0.05 15.18 -22.24
N ILE A 306 -0.02 15.10 -20.92
CA ILE A 306 -0.67 16.12 -20.08
C ILE A 306 0.36 16.57 -19.04
N ALA A 307 0.67 17.86 -19.04
CA ALA A 307 1.53 18.47 -18.03
C ALA A 307 0.66 19.08 -16.93
N LEU A 308 0.93 18.69 -15.68
CA LEU A 308 0.17 19.10 -14.51
C LEU A 308 1.08 19.82 -13.50
N THR A 309 0.48 20.69 -12.68
CA THR A 309 1.14 21.30 -11.51
C THR A 309 0.25 21.17 -10.28
N MET A 310 0.84 20.92 -9.12
CA MET A 310 0.14 21.01 -7.83
C MET A 310 0.22 22.43 -7.24
N ARG A 311 0.98 23.33 -7.88
CA ARG A 311 1.07 24.75 -7.51
C ARG A 311 -0.01 25.51 -8.28
N LEU A 312 -1.14 25.75 -7.61
CA LEU A 312 -2.33 26.36 -8.25
C LEU A 312 -2.08 27.80 -8.76
N ASP A 313 -1.10 28.48 -8.17
CA ASP A 313 -0.69 29.84 -8.52
C ASP A 313 0.16 29.93 -9.80
N ASP A 314 0.65 28.81 -10.35
CA ASP A 314 1.48 28.83 -11.55
C ASP A 314 0.65 29.25 -12.78
N GLU A 315 1.19 30.16 -13.60
CA GLU A 315 0.54 30.61 -14.84
C GLU A 315 0.68 29.59 -15.97
N VAL A 316 -0.37 29.51 -16.77
CA VAL A 316 -0.48 28.60 -17.91
C VAL A 316 0.32 29.17 -19.07
N GLY A 317 1.35 28.46 -19.54
CA GLY A 317 2.20 28.91 -20.66
C GLY A 317 3.62 29.31 -20.27
N SER A 318 3.98 29.31 -18.99
CA SER A 318 5.39 29.41 -18.57
C SER A 318 6.15 28.10 -18.84
N GLY A 319 6.38 27.83 -20.13
CA GLY A 319 7.39 26.87 -20.57
C GLY A 319 8.72 27.19 -19.89
N ASN A 320 9.36 26.15 -19.39
CA ASN A 320 10.56 26.10 -18.55
C ASN A 320 11.72 27.00 -19.04
N SER A 321 11.61 28.32 -18.86
CA SER A 321 12.60 29.33 -19.23
C SER A 321 13.31 29.84 -17.98
N ARG A 322 13.91 28.93 -17.22
CA ARG A 322 14.89 29.25 -16.16
C ARG A 322 16.19 28.46 -16.34
N GLY A 323 16.62 28.30 -17.59
CA GLY A 323 17.92 27.74 -17.98
C GLY A 323 18.60 28.65 -19.00
N GLY A 324 18.95 29.87 -18.60
CA GLY A 324 19.62 30.82 -19.49
C GLY A 324 20.24 31.97 -18.72
N ARG A 325 21.38 31.72 -18.05
CA ARG A 325 22.29 32.80 -17.67
C ARG A 325 23.37 32.88 -18.74
N GLY A 326 23.25 33.91 -19.57
CA GLY A 326 24.29 34.31 -20.50
C GLY A 326 25.55 34.74 -19.74
N ASP A 327 26.69 34.30 -20.25
CA ASP A 327 27.96 34.95 -19.97
C ASP A 327 28.40 35.65 -21.25
N SER A 328 28.27 36.98 -21.21
CA SER A 328 28.69 37.90 -22.25
C SER A 328 30.04 38.47 -21.86
N ARG A 329 31.14 37.92 -22.39
CA ARG A 329 32.41 38.64 -22.51
C ARG A 329 33.09 38.33 -23.84
N SER A 330 32.97 39.29 -24.74
CA SER A 330 33.87 39.50 -25.86
C SER A 330 35.25 39.93 -25.35
N ASP A 331 36.31 39.30 -25.85
CA ASP A 331 37.48 40.08 -26.28
C ASP A 331 38.24 39.38 -27.42
N ASN A 332 38.94 40.21 -28.17
CA ASN A 332 39.20 40.09 -29.60
C ASN A 332 40.70 39.81 -29.88
N ARG A 333 40.97 39.12 -31.01
CA ARG A 333 42.24 39.03 -31.81
C ARG A 333 43.36 38.02 -31.42
N PRO A 334 44.25 37.62 -32.37
CA PRO A 334 43.99 36.94 -33.64
C PRO A 334 44.94 35.73 -33.90
N ARG A 335 44.60 34.89 -34.89
CA ARG A 335 45.34 33.71 -35.38
C ARG A 335 46.75 34.00 -35.93
N GLN A 336 47.70 33.07 -35.73
CA GLN A 336 48.55 32.49 -36.81
C GLN A 336 49.17 31.12 -36.41
N PRO A 337 49.62 30.28 -37.39
CA PRO A 337 49.73 28.81 -37.26
C PRO A 337 51.15 28.23 -37.28
N ARG A 338 51.29 26.98 -36.80
CA ARG A 338 52.33 25.92 -37.01
C ARG A 338 52.54 25.17 -35.68
N GLY A 339 52.76 23.86 -35.58
CA GLY A 339 53.02 22.79 -36.54
C GLY A 339 53.05 21.44 -35.79
N GLN A 340 53.24 20.37 -36.55
CA GLN A 340 53.22 18.95 -36.18
C GLN A 340 54.07 18.55 -34.95
N SER A 341 53.59 17.58 -34.16
CA SER A 341 54.39 16.43 -33.70
C SER A 341 53.47 15.28 -33.24
N ALA A 342 53.94 14.06 -33.42
CA ALA A 342 53.16 12.82 -33.34
C ALA A 342 53.40 12.00 -32.05
N ALA A 343 52.40 11.16 -31.76
CA ALA A 343 52.43 9.84 -31.06
C ALA A 343 52.65 9.78 -29.53
N PRO A 344 52.27 8.66 -28.85
CA PRO A 344 51.26 7.63 -29.18
C PRO A 344 50.29 7.30 -28.02
N GLN A 345 49.31 6.46 -28.36
CA GLN A 345 48.29 5.82 -27.54
C GLN A 345 48.84 4.99 -26.37
N GLY A 346 48.18 5.10 -25.21
CA GLY A 346 48.31 4.18 -24.08
C GLY A 346 47.17 3.18 -24.07
N ASP A 347 47.53 1.92 -24.32
CA ASP A 347 46.67 0.73 -24.32
C ASP A 347 46.00 0.48 -22.96
N THR A 348 44.68 0.32 -23.00
CA THR A 348 43.88 -0.26 -21.92
C THR A 348 44.11 -1.77 -21.83
N ALA A 349 44.22 -2.27 -20.60
CA ALA A 349 44.51 -3.64 -20.16
C ALA A 349 43.61 -4.77 -20.72
N MET A 350 42.68 -4.48 -21.63
CA MET A 350 41.78 -5.45 -22.25
C MET A 350 42.39 -6.10 -23.51
N ALA A 351 43.36 -5.46 -24.18
CA ALA A 351 44.02 -6.00 -25.38
C ALA A 351 45.00 -7.15 -25.08
N ALA A 352 45.60 -7.17 -23.88
CA ALA A 352 46.55 -8.21 -23.46
C ALA A 352 45.90 -9.56 -23.10
N ALA A 353 44.59 -9.56 -22.79
CA ALA A 353 43.87 -10.78 -22.42
C ALA A 353 43.44 -11.61 -23.64
N PHE A 354 43.14 -10.97 -24.77
CA PHE A 354 42.69 -11.66 -25.99
C PHE A 354 43.82 -12.29 -26.82
N ALA A 355 45.07 -11.87 -26.63
CA ALA A 355 46.22 -12.43 -27.35
C ALA A 355 46.71 -13.78 -26.81
N LYS A 356 46.32 -14.19 -25.59
CA LYS A 356 46.73 -15.47 -24.97
C LYS A 356 45.82 -16.66 -25.27
N LEU A 357 44.67 -16.45 -25.93
CA LEU A 357 43.70 -17.52 -26.26
C LEU A 357 43.77 -18.00 -27.72
N ARG A 358 44.70 -17.46 -28.53
CA ARG A 358 44.83 -17.80 -29.96
C ARG A 358 46.08 -18.57 -30.35
N LYS A 359 46.88 -19.02 -29.37
CA LYS A 359 47.99 -19.96 -29.57
C LYS A 359 47.99 -20.99 -28.44
N GLY A 360 47.13 -21.99 -28.58
CA GLY A 360 47.11 -23.24 -27.83
C GLY A 360 46.65 -24.32 -28.77
#